data_AF-E0TDG9-F1
#
_entry.id   AF-E0TDG9-F1
#
_cell.length_a   1.000
_cell.length_b   1.000
_cell.length_c   1.000
_cell.angle_alpha   90.00
_cell.angle_beta   90.00
_cell.angle_gamma   90.00
#
_symmetry.space_group_name_H-M   'P 1'
#
loop_
_entity.id
_entity.type
_entity.pdbx_description
1 polymer ?
#
loop_
_entity_poly.entity_id
_entity_poly.type
_entity_poly.pdbx_seq_one_letter_code
_entity_poly.pdbx_strand_id
1 'polypeptide(L)' 'MTIFARLDSLDQRHKALEAKIADEQRRPQQDDQRLMHLKRQKLAIKDEMSALQSEAHSY' A
#
# COMPACT_ATOMS: atom_id res chain seq x y z
N MET A 1 18.84 13.98 0.21
CA MET A 1 17.93 13.16 1.03
C MET A 1 17.36 12.07 0.14
N THR A 2 17.57 10.81 0.49
CA THR A 2 17.51 9.66 -0.43
C THR A 2 16.08 9.21 -0.72
N ILE A 3 15.75 9.03 -2.01
CA ILE A 3 14.46 8.48 -2.48
C ILE A 3 14.18 7.11 -1.82
N PHE A 4 15.24 6.35 -1.53
CA PHE A 4 15.19 5.11 -0.75
C PHE A 4 14.49 5.24 0.61
N ALA A 5 14.69 6.33 1.35
CA ALA A 5 14.04 6.52 2.65
C ALA A 5 12.53 6.79 2.52
N ARG A 6 12.11 7.46 1.43
CA ARG A 6 10.67 7.63 1.10
C ARG A 6 10.04 6.30 0.69
N LEU A 7 10.75 5.51 -0.12
CA LEU A 7 10.32 4.17 -0.53
C LEU A 7 10.13 3.22 0.66
N ASP A 8 11.08 3.20 1.61
CA ASP A 8 10.98 2.35 2.81
C ASP A 8 9.76 2.74 3.68
N SER A 9 9.53 4.05 3.87
CA SER A 9 8.37 4.54 4.63
C SER A 9 7.04 4.16 3.96
N LEU A 10 6.99 4.19 2.62
CA LEU A 10 5.83 3.78 1.85
C LEU A 10 5.62 2.27 1.86
N ASP A 11 6.69 1.47 1.78
CA ASP A 11 6.63 0.01 1.89
C ASP A 11 6.09 -0.42 3.27
N GLN A 12 6.52 0.24 4.35
CA GLN A 12 5.98 0.00 5.69
C GLN A 12 4.48 0.30 5.78
N ARG A 13 4.03 1.43 5.21
CA ARG A 13 2.60 1.76 5.13
C ARG A 13 1.83 0.75 4.29
N HIS A 14 2.39 0.32 3.16
CA HIS A 14 1.80 -0.69 2.29
C HIS A 14 1.61 -2.01 3.02
N LYS A 15 2.65 -2.51 3.69
CA LYS A 15 2.59 -3.74 4.51
C LYS A 15 1.54 -3.66 5.62
N ALA A 16 1.43 -2.53 6.30
CA ALA A 16 0.41 -2.34 7.32
C ALA A 16 -1.02 -2.39 6.74
N LEU A 17 -1.22 -1.82 5.56
CA LEU A 17 -2.49 -1.88 4.82
C LEU A 17 -2.80 -3.28 4.32
N GLU A 18 -1.82 -4.02 3.80
CA GLU A 18 -1.96 -5.42 3.41
C GLU A 18 -2.34 -6.32 4.58
N ALA A 19 -1.70 -6.13 5.74
CA ALA A 19 -2.02 -6.88 6.94
C ALA A 19 -3.47 -6.65 7.38
N LYS A 20 -3.95 -5.39 7.34
CA LYS A 20 -5.36 -5.06 7.63
C LYS A 20 -6.31 -5.71 6.63
N ILE A 21 -5.98 -5.70 5.34
CA ILE A 21 -6.80 -6.36 4.31
C ILE A 21 -6.87 -7.86 4.56
N ALA A 22 -5.73 -8.50 4.86
CA ALA A 22 -5.65 -9.94 5.09
C ALA A 22 -6.43 -10.36 6.35
N ASP A 23 -6.39 -9.54 7.41
CA ASP A 23 -7.14 -9.78 8.64
C ASP A 23 -8.65 -9.65 8.40
N GLU A 24 -9.08 -8.60 7.69
CA GLU A 24 -10.48 -8.39 7.34
C GLU A 24 -10.99 -9.46 6.34
N GLN A 25 -10.13 -9.98 5.46
CA GLN A 25 -10.43 -11.09 4.54
C GLN A 25 -10.60 -12.44 5.24
N ARG A 26 -9.91 -12.65 6.36
CA ARG A 26 -10.03 -13.88 7.17
C ARG A 26 -11.28 -13.88 8.04
N ARG A 27 -11.93 -12.73 8.21
CA ARG A 27 -13.17 -12.62 8.97
C ARG A 27 -14.35 -13.23 8.18
N PRO A 28 -15.16 -14.10 8.81
CA PRO A 28 -16.32 -14.72 8.15
C PRO A 28 -17.43 -13.71 7.78
N GLN A 29 -17.53 -12.58 8.49
CA GLN A 29 -18.24 -11.38 8.04
C GLN A 29 -17.22 -10.40 7.44
N GLN A 30 -16.81 -10.69 6.20
CA GLN A 30 -16.01 -9.74 5.45
C GLN A 30 -16.87 -8.50 5.19
N ASP A 31 -16.42 -7.36 5.71
CA ASP A 31 -17.08 -6.08 5.49
C ASP A 31 -16.63 -5.59 4.11
N ASP A 32 -17.34 -6.01 3.05
CA ASP A 32 -16.99 -5.76 1.65
C ASP A 32 -16.70 -4.27 1.39
N GLN A 33 -17.40 -3.36 2.08
CA GLN A 33 -17.12 -1.93 2.01
C GLN A 33 -15.74 -1.55 2.54
N ARG A 34 -15.34 -2.09 3.71
CA ARG A 34 -13.99 -1.86 4.26
C ARG A 34 -12.93 -2.46 3.35
N LEU A 35 -13.19 -3.65 2.82
CA LEU A 35 -12.27 -4.37 1.97
C LEU A 35 -12.06 -3.64 0.62
N MET A 36 -13.14 -3.12 0.02
CA MET A 36 -13.05 -2.21 -1.12
C MET A 36 -12.25 -0.95 -0.79
N HIS A 37 -12.50 -0.32 0.35
CA HIS A 37 -11.82 0.92 0.73
C HIS A 37 -10.32 0.68 0.98
N LEU A 38 -9.96 -0.41 1.65
CA LEU A 38 -8.59 -0.83 1.87
C LEU A 38 -7.89 -1.22 0.56
N LYS A 39 -8.54 -1.95 -0.35
CA LYS A 39 -8.00 -2.25 -1.69
C LYS A 39 -7.73 -0.97 -2.48
N ARG A 40 -8.60 0.03 -2.37
CA ARG A 40 -8.42 1.34 -3.03
C ARG A 40 -7.24 2.10 -2.45
N GLN A 41 -7.07 2.11 -1.13
CA GLN A 41 -5.88 2.67 -0.48
C GLN A 41 -4.60 1.92 -0.87
N LYS A 42 -4.64 0.58 -0.90
CA LYS A 42 -3.52 -0.24 -1.35
C LYS A 42 -3.13 0.11 -2.79
N LEU A 43 -4.11 0.29 -3.68
CA LEU A 43 -3.87 0.69 -5.06
C LEU A 43 -3.19 2.07 -5.12
N ALA A 44 -3.70 3.06 -4.39
CA ALA A 44 -3.10 4.40 -4.33
C ALA A 44 -1.65 4.38 -3.84
N ILE A 45 -1.35 3.64 -2.76
CA ILE A 45 0.04 3.51 -2.27
C ILE A 45 0.92 2.78 -3.30
N LYS A 46 0.38 1.78 -4.00
CA LYS A 46 1.11 1.09 -5.06
C LYS A 46 1.43 2.02 -6.23
N ASP A 47 0.49 2.88 -6.64
CA ASP A 47 0.73 3.90 -7.67
C ASP A 47 1.78 4.91 -7.20
N GLU A 48 1.71 5.35 -5.94
CA GLU A 48 2.69 6.29 -5.36
C GLU A 48 4.10 5.67 -5.29
N MET A 49 4.20 4.39 -4.90
CA MET A 49 5.46 3.63 -4.96
C MET A 49 5.97 3.46 -6.39
N SER A 50 5.08 3.15 -7.34
CA SER A 50 5.46 2.98 -8.74
C SER A 50 5.95 4.29 -9.34
N ALA A 51 5.32 5.42 -9.00
CA ALA A 51 5.76 6.76 -9.40
C ALA A 51 7.14 7.08 -8.82
N LEU A 52 7.34 6.81 -7.53
CA LEU A 52 8.64 7.01 -6.87
C LEU A 52 9.73 6.08 -7.40
N GLN A 53 9.40 4.83 -7.74
CA GLN A 53 10.32 3.90 -8.39
C GLN A 53 10.68 4.38 -9.79
N SER A 54 9.70 4.87 -10.55
CA SER A 54 9.95 5.46 -11.88
C SER A 54 10.84 6.69 -11.79
N GLU A 55 10.63 7.55 -10.78
CA GLU A 55 11.45 8.73 -10.52
C GLU A 55 12.86 8.33 -10.06
N ALA A 56 12.99 7.29 -9.23
CA ALA A 56 14.27 6.74 -8.80
C ALA A 56 15.07 6.09 -9.94
N HIS A 57 14.40 5.47 -10.92
CA HIS A 57 15.04 4.82 -12.06
C HIS A 57 15.47 5.81 -13.15
N SER A 58 14.94 7.05 -13.10
CA SER A 58 15.24 8.11 -14.06
C SER A 58 16.44 8.99 -13.65
N TYR A 59 17.18 8.62 -12.60
CA TYR A 59 18.35 9.33 -12.09
C TYR A 59 19.58 8.41 -12.15
#